data_AF-A0A151T0M1-F1
#
_entry.id   AF-A0A151T0M1-F1
#
_cell.length_a   1.000
_cell.length_b   1.000
_cell.length_c   1.000
_cell.angle_alpha   90.00
_cell.angle_beta   90.00
_cell.angle_gamma   90.00
#
_symmetry.space_group_name_H-M   'P 1'
#
loop_
_entity.id
_entity.type
_entity.pdbx_description
1 polymer ?
#
loop_
_entity_poly.entity_id
_entity_poly.type
_entity_poly.pdbx_seq_one_letter_code
_entity_poly.pdbx_strand_id
1 'polypeptide(L)'
;MNHVLRDCKGKFVVVYFDDILVFSKSLDEHLGHLRGVLIILRDNHLYANLEKCTFCKENVNFLGFIVGKEGVQVDPEKIKAIQDWPIPKSVGDVRSFHGLASFYRRFVKDFSTLASPLNELVKNDVPFIWGQAQEKDFSDLKEKLTNAPILALPNFAQTFELECDASGFGIRVVFLQGGHPIAYFSEKLHGATLNYLTYDKELLCPHYSPPSLGALHSD
;
A
#
# COMPACT_ATOMS: atom_id res chain seq x y z
N MET A 1 -17.97 7.55 11.56
CA MET A 1 -18.12 6.60 10.44
C MET A 1 -17.94 5.13 10.85
N ASN A 2 -16.81 4.74 11.44
CA ASN A 2 -16.49 3.33 11.76
C ASN A 2 -17.52 2.59 12.63
N HIS A 3 -18.08 3.25 13.65
CA HIS A 3 -19.10 2.63 14.51
C HIS A 3 -20.49 2.52 13.84
N VAL A 4 -20.79 3.41 12.89
CA VAL A 4 -22.10 3.48 12.22
C VAL A 4 -22.26 2.35 11.21
N LEU A 5 -21.18 1.95 10.53
CA LEU A 5 -21.17 0.90 9.52
C LEU A 5 -20.57 -0.42 10.02
N ARG A 6 -20.47 -0.60 11.35
CA ARG A 6 -19.78 -1.75 11.96
C ARG A 6 -20.32 -3.09 11.48
N ASP A 7 -21.65 -3.21 11.35
CA ASP A 7 -22.31 -4.46 10.95
C ASP A 7 -22.07 -4.84 9.48
N CYS A 8 -21.71 -3.86 8.64
CA CYS A 8 -21.42 -4.01 7.21
C CYS A 8 -19.90 -4.00 6.91
N LYS A 9 -19.09 -3.49 7.85
CA LYS A 9 -17.63 -3.36 7.75
C LYS A 9 -17.00 -4.74 7.55
N GLY A 10 -16.14 -4.86 6.54
CA GLY A 10 -15.43 -6.11 6.23
C GLY A 10 -16.26 -7.18 5.52
N LYS A 11 -17.58 -7.00 5.37
CA LYS A 11 -18.44 -7.89 4.58
C LYS A 11 -18.58 -7.43 3.13
N PHE A 12 -19.02 -6.18 2.97
CA PHE A 12 -19.22 -5.54 1.65
C PHE A 12 -18.91 -4.03 1.68
N VAL A 13 -18.42 -3.51 2.81
CA VAL A 13 -18.05 -2.10 2.99
C VAL A 13 -16.66 -1.97 3.58
N VAL A 14 -15.84 -1.08 3.01
CA VAL A 14 -14.60 -0.57 3.59
C VAL A 14 -14.80 0.91 3.90
N VAL A 15 -14.46 1.33 5.11
CA VAL A 15 -14.58 2.72 5.56
C VAL A 15 -13.21 3.21 5.99
N TYR A 16 -12.81 4.37 5.48
CA TYR A 16 -11.59 5.05 5.91
C TYR A 16 -11.88 6.54 6.11
N PHE A 17 -11.94 6.98 7.38
CA PHE A 17 -12.43 8.30 7.77
C PHE A 17 -13.79 8.64 7.12
N ASP A 18 -13.76 9.49 6.09
CA ASP A 18 -14.94 9.99 5.39
C ASP A 18 -15.23 9.25 4.09
N ASP A 19 -14.30 8.42 3.60
CA ASP A 19 -14.44 7.66 2.37
C ASP A 19 -15.06 6.29 2.64
N ILE A 20 -16.12 5.98 1.89
CA ILE A 20 -16.87 4.71 1.98
C ILE A 20 -16.79 4.01 0.62
N LEU A 21 -16.21 2.81 0.62
CA LEU A 21 -16.17 1.91 -0.53
C LEU A 21 -17.16 0.77 -0.31
N VAL A 22 -18.08 0.57 -1.25
CA VAL A 22 -19.03 -0.55 -1.27
C VAL A 22 -18.65 -1.48 -2.41
N PHE A 23 -18.48 -2.77 -2.13
CA PHE A 23 -18.11 -3.78 -3.12
C PHE A 23 -19.05 -4.98 -3.05
N SER A 24 -19.27 -5.67 -4.18
CA SER A 24 -20.24 -6.77 -4.28
C SER A 24 -19.90 -7.68 -5.45
N LYS A 25 -20.43 -8.91 -5.47
CA LYS A 25 -20.12 -9.89 -6.54
C LYS A 25 -21.01 -9.74 -7.77
N SER A 26 -22.23 -9.23 -7.59
CA SER A 26 -23.19 -8.98 -8.66
C SER A 26 -23.82 -7.59 -8.52
N LEU A 27 -24.40 -7.09 -9.61
CA LEU A 27 -25.10 -5.80 -9.62
C LEU A 27 -26.34 -5.82 -8.71
N ASP A 28 -27.09 -6.92 -8.69
CA ASP A 28 -28.28 -7.06 -7.85
C ASP A 28 -27.93 -7.01 -6.36
N GLU A 29 -26.89 -7.74 -5.94
CA GLU A 29 -26.36 -7.64 -4.58
C GLU A 29 -25.86 -6.23 -4.28
N HIS A 30 -25.18 -5.59 -5.25
CA HIS A 30 -24.64 -4.24 -5.10
C HIS A 30 -25.74 -3.20 -4.83
N LEU A 31 -26.87 -3.28 -5.54
CA LEU A 31 -28.01 -2.40 -5.29
C LEU A 31 -28.61 -2.61 -3.90
N GLY A 32 -28.68 -3.87 -3.44
CA GLY A 32 -29.12 -4.20 -2.07
C GLY A 32 -28.18 -3.63 -1.01
N HIS A 33 -26.87 -3.84 -1.17
CA HIS A 33 -25.84 -3.30 -0.28
C HIS A 33 -25.83 -1.78 -0.25
N LEU A 34 -25.88 -1.14 -1.42
CA LEU A 34 -25.92 0.32 -1.54
C LEU A 34 -27.15 0.90 -0.83
N ARG A 35 -28.32 0.28 -1.02
CA ARG A 35 -29.54 0.68 -0.32
C ARG A 35 -29.38 0.58 1.20
N GLY A 36 -28.80 -0.52 1.70
CA GLY A 36 -28.52 -0.69 3.13
C GLY A 36 -27.61 0.40 3.68
N VAL A 37 -26.50 0.69 2.99
CA VAL A 37 -25.56 1.75 3.40
C VAL A 37 -26.22 3.12 3.40
N LEU A 38 -26.98 3.47 2.37
CA LEU A 38 -27.66 4.76 2.28
C LEU A 38 -28.74 4.95 3.35
N ILE A 39 -29.45 3.88 3.74
CA ILE A 39 -30.40 3.92 4.86
C ILE A 39 -29.66 4.19 6.16
N ILE A 40 -28.57 3.45 6.43
CA ILE A 40 -27.77 3.66 7.65
C ILE A 40 -27.23 5.09 7.72
N LEU A 41 -26.71 5.63 6.61
CA LEU A 41 -26.23 7.02 6.55
C LEU A 41 -27.36 8.01 6.85
N ARG A 42 -28.55 7.80 6.27
CA ARG A 42 -29.73 8.63 6.51
C ARG A 42 -30.17 8.60 7.97
N ASP A 43 -30.23 7.43 8.58
CA ASP A 43 -30.67 7.24 9.97
C ASP A 43 -29.70 7.89 10.97
N ASN A 44 -28.43 8.02 10.59
CA ASN A 44 -27.39 8.67 11.38
C ASN A 44 -27.15 10.14 10.97
N HIS A 45 -28.02 10.71 10.13
CA HIS A 45 -27.91 12.10 9.64
C HIS A 45 -26.56 12.43 8.97
N LEU A 46 -25.99 11.45 8.27
CA LEU A 46 -24.78 11.61 7.46
C LEU A 46 -25.15 11.81 5.99
N TYR A 47 -24.50 12.77 5.34
CA TYR A 47 -24.78 13.16 3.96
C TYR A 47 -23.55 12.95 3.08
N ALA A 48 -23.73 12.26 1.96
CA ALA A 48 -22.69 12.08 0.96
C ALA A 48 -22.70 13.25 -0.03
N ASN A 49 -21.50 13.70 -0.44
CA ASN A 49 -21.38 14.68 -1.51
C ASN A 49 -21.53 13.99 -2.88
N LEU A 50 -22.68 14.17 -3.52
CA LEU A 50 -23.03 13.50 -4.79
C LEU A 50 -22.03 13.77 -5.91
N GLU A 51 -21.41 14.96 -5.96
CA GLU A 51 -20.42 15.31 -6.99
C GLU A 51 -19.13 14.48 -6.88
N LYS A 52 -18.80 14.01 -5.67
CA LYS A 52 -17.64 13.15 -5.41
C LYS A 52 -17.97 11.67 -5.41
N CYS A 53 -19.26 11.31 -5.41
CA CYS A 53 -19.68 9.92 -5.42
C CYS A 53 -19.58 9.32 -6.82
N THR A 54 -19.10 8.08 -6.89
CA THR A 54 -19.15 7.26 -8.09
C THR A 54 -19.88 5.96 -7.77
N PHE A 55 -20.76 5.52 -8.66
CA PHE A 55 -21.62 4.35 -8.45
C PHE A 55 -21.44 3.34 -9.56
N CYS A 56 -21.56 2.05 -9.22
CA CYS A 56 -21.64 0.93 -10.16
C CYS A 56 -20.51 0.91 -11.22
N LYS A 57 -19.27 1.24 -10.82
CA LYS A 57 -18.09 1.15 -11.68
C LYS A 57 -17.32 -0.14 -11.40
N GLU A 58 -16.73 -0.71 -12.45
CA GLU A 58 -15.84 -1.88 -12.32
C GLU A 58 -14.50 -1.53 -11.67
N ASN A 59 -14.05 -0.29 -11.84
CA ASN A 59 -12.83 0.26 -11.26
C ASN A 59 -13.14 1.61 -10.60
N VAL A 60 -12.69 1.78 -9.36
CA VAL A 60 -12.91 3.01 -8.57
C VAL A 60 -11.61 3.48 -7.93
N ASN A 61 -11.40 4.80 -7.89
CA ASN A 61 -10.31 5.39 -7.12
C ASN A 61 -10.73 5.45 -5.65
N PHE A 62 -9.97 4.78 -4.79
CA PHE A 62 -10.17 4.76 -3.35
C PHE A 62 -8.82 4.93 -2.65
N LEU A 63 -8.69 6.00 -1.86
CA LEU A 63 -7.47 6.33 -1.11
C LEU A 63 -6.20 6.44 -1.98
N GLY A 64 -6.33 6.87 -3.24
CA GLY A 64 -5.20 6.97 -4.17
C GLY A 64 -4.77 5.65 -4.82
N PHE A 65 -5.60 4.60 -4.71
CA PHE A 65 -5.45 3.35 -5.43
C PHE A 65 -6.65 3.11 -6.34
N ILE A 66 -6.44 2.44 -7.46
CA ILE A 66 -7.55 1.95 -8.27
C ILE A 66 -7.89 0.55 -7.78
N VAL A 67 -9.11 0.39 -7.27
CA VAL A 67 -9.66 -0.88 -6.80
C VAL A 67 -10.61 -1.40 -7.86
N GLY A 68 -10.39 -2.63 -8.31
CA GLY A 68 -11.22 -3.29 -9.31
C GLY A 68 -11.36 -4.79 -9.08
N LYS A 69 -11.92 -5.48 -10.07
CA LYS A 69 -12.16 -6.94 -10.01
C LYS A 69 -10.86 -7.75 -9.85
N GLU A 70 -9.78 -7.32 -10.50
CA GLU A 70 -8.50 -8.05 -10.47
C GLU A 70 -7.65 -7.74 -9.24
N GLY A 71 -8.02 -6.71 -8.47
CA GLY A 71 -7.31 -6.33 -7.25
C GLY A 71 -7.11 -4.83 -7.13
N VAL A 72 -6.00 -4.45 -6.50
CA VAL A 72 -5.59 -3.08 -6.23
C VAL A 72 -4.39 -2.76 -7.10
N GLN A 73 -4.45 -1.62 -7.79
CA GLN A 73 -3.36 -1.10 -8.63
C GLN A 73 -3.05 0.36 -8.28
N VAL A 74 -1.86 0.80 -8.66
CA VAL A 74 -1.45 2.20 -8.54
C VAL A 74 -2.25 3.06 -9.51
N ASP A 75 -2.63 4.26 -9.09
CA ASP A 75 -3.31 5.23 -9.95
C ASP A 75 -2.45 5.59 -11.19
N PRO A 76 -2.94 5.38 -12.43
CA PRO A 76 -2.21 5.73 -13.64
C PRO A 76 -1.74 7.18 -13.70
N GLU A 77 -2.47 8.12 -13.11
CA GLU A 77 -2.04 9.52 -13.03
C GLU A 77 -0.79 9.67 -12.14
N LYS A 78 -0.71 8.87 -11.07
CA LYS A 78 0.45 8.84 -10.17
C LYS A 78 1.62 8.10 -10.78
N ILE A 79 1.36 7.03 -11.54
CA ILE A 79 2.38 6.36 -12.36
C ILE A 79 3.02 7.36 -13.32
N LYS A 80 2.22 8.11 -14.06
CA LYS A 80 2.71 9.12 -14.99
C LYS A 80 3.52 10.21 -14.29
N ALA A 81 3.05 10.69 -13.14
CA ALA A 81 3.80 11.66 -12.33
C ALA A 81 5.16 11.13 -11.87
N ILE A 82 5.25 9.83 -11.52
CA ILE A 82 6.52 9.17 -11.15
C ILE A 82 7.43 9.05 -12.38
N GLN A 83 6.88 8.64 -13.52
CA GLN A 83 7.63 8.47 -14.77
C GLN A 83 8.23 9.80 -15.26
N ASP A 84 7.45 10.88 -15.20
CA ASP A 84 7.86 12.23 -15.62
C ASP A 84 8.65 12.97 -14.52
N TRP A 85 8.85 12.35 -13.35
CA TRP A 85 9.51 13.00 -12.23
C TRP A 85 10.96 13.38 -12.58
N PRO A 86 11.35 14.66 -12.41
CA PRO A 86 12.69 15.13 -12.77
C PRO A 86 13.75 14.56 -11.83
N ILE A 87 14.99 14.48 -12.31
CA ILE A 87 16.12 14.05 -11.47
C ILE A 87 16.25 15.02 -10.27
N PRO A 88 16.19 14.54 -9.03
CA PRO A 88 16.32 15.36 -7.83
C PRO A 88 17.64 16.13 -7.82
N LYS A 89 17.59 17.45 -7.55
CA LYS A 89 18.79 18.31 -7.46
C LYS A 89 19.06 18.79 -6.03
N SER A 90 18.13 18.52 -5.13
CA SER A 90 18.20 18.93 -3.74
C SER A 90 17.69 17.83 -2.81
N VAL A 91 18.06 17.93 -1.53
CA VAL A 91 17.52 17.06 -0.47
C VAL A 91 15.99 17.17 -0.37
N GLY A 92 15.42 18.36 -0.64
CA GLY A 92 13.97 18.56 -0.65
C GLY A 92 13.25 17.78 -1.75
N ASP A 93 13.86 17.72 -2.94
CA ASP A 93 13.32 16.96 -4.07
C ASP A 93 13.35 15.45 -3.78
N VAL A 94 14.47 14.97 -3.20
CA VAL A 94 14.60 13.56 -2.79
C VAL A 94 13.57 13.21 -1.71
N ARG A 95 13.37 14.07 -0.70
CA ARG A 95 12.34 13.85 0.33
C ARG A 95 10.94 13.77 -0.27
N SER A 96 10.62 14.64 -1.23
CA SER A 96 9.31 14.67 -1.90
C SER A 96 9.07 13.39 -2.71
N PHE A 97 10.06 12.97 -3.51
CA PHE A 97 9.98 11.72 -4.26
C PHE A 97 9.89 10.51 -3.32
N HIS A 98 10.75 10.44 -2.31
CA HIS A 98 10.78 9.32 -1.36
C HIS A 98 9.46 9.19 -0.57
N GLY A 99 8.81 10.30 -0.23
CA GLY A 99 7.49 10.29 0.40
C GLY A 99 6.42 9.64 -0.50
N LEU A 100 6.39 10.03 -1.78
CA LEU A 100 5.47 9.43 -2.77
C LEU A 100 5.79 7.95 -3.02
N ALA A 101 7.07 7.61 -3.21
CA ALA A 101 7.52 6.24 -3.42
C ALA A 101 7.21 5.34 -2.21
N SER A 102 7.38 5.86 -0.99
CA SER A 102 7.07 5.14 0.26
C SER A 102 5.58 4.82 0.41
N PHE A 103 4.69 5.68 -0.13
CA PHE A 103 3.25 5.41 -0.13
C PHE A 103 2.92 4.15 -0.95
N TYR A 104 3.63 3.94 -2.06
CA TYR A 104 3.46 2.78 -2.96
C TYR A 104 4.43 1.62 -2.70
N ARG A 105 5.19 1.66 -1.59
CA ARG A 105 6.18 0.61 -1.26
C ARG A 105 5.63 -0.81 -1.29
N ARG A 106 4.33 -0.99 -1.03
CA ARG A 106 3.65 -2.30 -1.01
C ARG A 106 3.62 -3.01 -2.36
N PHE A 107 3.85 -2.28 -3.45
CA PHE A 107 3.89 -2.79 -4.82
C PHE A 107 5.31 -3.13 -5.27
N VAL A 108 6.32 -2.72 -4.50
CA VAL A 108 7.73 -2.79 -4.90
C VAL A 108 8.45 -3.83 -4.06
N LYS A 109 8.85 -4.93 -4.70
CA LYS A 109 9.76 -5.90 -4.08
C LYS A 109 11.12 -5.25 -3.80
N ASP A 110 11.65 -5.46 -2.60
CA ASP A 110 12.94 -4.94 -2.13
C ASP A 110 13.01 -3.41 -1.99
N PHE A 111 11.87 -2.73 -1.75
CA PHE A 111 11.81 -1.28 -1.66
C PHE A 111 12.88 -0.67 -0.73
N SER A 112 13.06 -1.23 0.48
CA SER A 112 14.02 -0.70 1.47
C SER A 112 15.47 -0.74 0.99
N THR A 113 15.83 -1.74 0.18
CA THR A 113 17.18 -1.86 -0.39
C THR A 113 17.39 -0.79 -1.46
N LEU A 114 16.44 -0.66 -2.39
CA LEU A 114 16.48 0.33 -3.47
C LEU A 114 16.41 1.78 -2.96
N ALA A 115 15.65 2.01 -1.88
CA ALA A 115 15.55 3.33 -1.29
C ALA A 115 16.77 3.68 -0.42
N SER A 116 17.71 2.76 -0.16
CA SER A 116 18.82 2.98 0.78
C SER A 116 19.72 4.14 0.35
N PRO A 117 20.19 4.26 -0.91
CA PRO A 117 21.03 5.39 -1.31
C PRO A 117 20.29 6.72 -1.29
N LEU A 118 18.99 6.72 -1.60
CA LEU A 118 18.17 7.93 -1.50
C LEU A 118 17.97 8.37 -0.04
N ASN A 119 17.79 7.41 0.88
CA ASN A 119 17.70 7.70 2.31
C ASN A 119 18.99 8.28 2.89
N GLU A 120 20.15 7.90 2.37
CA GLU A 120 21.44 8.46 2.79
C GLU A 120 21.58 9.94 2.43
N LEU A 121 21.05 10.36 1.27
CA LEU A 121 21.01 11.77 0.87
C LEU A 121 20.09 12.64 1.75
N VAL A 122 19.16 12.01 2.47
CA VAL A 122 18.13 12.68 3.27
C VAL A 122 18.55 12.89 4.72
N LYS A 123 19.61 12.20 5.16
CA LYS A 123 20.18 12.30 6.52
C LYS A 123 20.78 13.68 6.77
N ASN A 124 20.62 14.16 8.00
CA ASN A 124 21.31 15.36 8.45
C ASN A 124 22.83 15.09 8.49
N ASP A 125 23.63 16.09 8.13
CA ASP A 125 25.11 16.06 8.08
C ASP A 125 25.76 15.27 6.92
N VAL A 126 25.02 14.96 5.85
CA VAL A 126 25.60 14.38 4.62
C VAL A 126 25.55 15.40 3.48
N PRO A 127 26.67 15.67 2.78
CA PRO A 127 26.65 16.51 1.58
C PRO A 127 25.81 15.84 0.49
N PHE A 128 24.98 16.63 -0.19
CA PHE A 128 24.18 16.12 -1.30
C PHE A 128 25.09 15.79 -2.50
N ILE A 129 25.36 14.50 -2.72
CA ILE A 129 26.16 14.01 -3.84
C ILE A 129 25.29 13.04 -4.65
N TRP A 130 24.86 13.50 -5.81
CA TRP A 130 24.12 12.67 -6.76
C TRP A 130 25.11 11.93 -7.67
N GLY A 131 25.42 10.68 -7.31
CA GLY A 131 26.33 9.81 -8.05
C GLY A 131 25.60 8.76 -8.91
N GLN A 132 26.39 7.85 -9.48
CA GLN A 132 25.87 6.78 -10.34
C GLN A 132 24.97 5.80 -9.58
N ALA A 133 25.25 5.54 -8.29
CA ALA A 133 24.42 4.67 -7.47
C ALA A 133 23.03 5.28 -7.21
N GLN A 134 22.96 6.59 -6.94
CA GLN A 134 21.72 7.32 -6.72
C GLN A 134 20.88 7.38 -8.00
N GLU A 135 21.51 7.68 -9.14
CA GLU A 135 20.83 7.70 -10.44
C GLU A 135 20.26 6.33 -10.81
N LYS A 136 21.05 5.27 -10.60
CA LYS A 136 20.62 3.90 -10.87
C LYS A 136 19.41 3.52 -10.02
N ASP A 137 19.51 3.67 -8.69
CA ASP A 137 18.45 3.27 -7.77
C ASP A 137 17.19 4.13 -7.93
N PHE A 138 17.34 5.41 -8.30
CA PHE A 138 16.23 6.28 -8.67
C PHE A 138 15.51 5.78 -9.94
N SER A 139 16.26 5.41 -10.98
CA SER A 139 15.71 4.84 -12.21
C SER A 139 15.03 3.49 -11.94
N ASP A 140 15.68 2.60 -11.20
CA ASP A 140 15.15 1.27 -10.85
C ASP A 140 13.85 1.39 -10.02
N LEU A 141 13.77 2.36 -9.10
CA LEU A 141 12.55 2.65 -8.35
C LEU A 141 11.42 3.16 -9.25
N LYS A 142 11.71 4.09 -10.17
CA LYS A 142 10.74 4.58 -11.14
C LYS A 142 10.19 3.44 -11.99
N GLU A 143 11.07 2.57 -12.49
CA GLU A 143 10.68 1.42 -13.29
C GLU A 143 9.79 0.45 -12.50
N LYS A 144 10.19 0.06 -11.28
CA LYS A 144 9.39 -0.86 -10.46
C LYS A 144 8.04 -0.28 -10.04
N LEU A 145 7.96 1.03 -9.79
CA LEU A 145 6.69 1.70 -9.48
C LEU A 145 5.78 1.81 -10.71
N THR A 146 6.36 1.98 -11.90
CA THR A 146 5.62 2.07 -13.17
C THR A 146 5.13 0.71 -13.65
N ASN A 147 5.92 -0.34 -13.42
CA ASN A 147 5.61 -1.74 -13.75
C ASN A 147 5.11 -2.54 -12.53
N ALA A 148 4.50 -1.85 -11.58
CA ALA A 148 3.96 -2.47 -10.37
C ALA A 148 2.91 -3.54 -10.71
N PRO A 149 3.00 -4.75 -10.13
CA PRO A 149 1.99 -5.77 -10.34
C PRO A 149 0.66 -5.38 -9.68
N ILE A 150 -0.44 -5.92 -10.19
CA ILE A 150 -1.74 -5.82 -9.51
C ILE A 150 -1.67 -6.68 -8.25
N LEU A 151 -2.02 -6.10 -7.11
CA LEU A 151 -2.06 -6.81 -5.83
C LEU A 151 -3.46 -7.36 -5.59
N ALA A 152 -3.56 -8.62 -5.19
CA ALA A 152 -4.83 -9.23 -4.84
C ALA A 152 -5.43 -8.57 -3.58
N LEU A 153 -6.76 -8.45 -3.55
CA LEU A 153 -7.46 -8.05 -2.33
C LEU A 153 -7.40 -9.18 -1.30
N PRO A 154 -7.12 -8.88 -0.02
CA PRO A 154 -7.06 -9.91 1.02
C PRO A 154 -8.44 -10.54 1.21
N ASN A 155 -8.50 -11.86 1.09
CA ASN A 155 -9.67 -12.66 1.39
C ASN A 155 -9.52 -13.32 2.76
N PHE A 156 -10.14 -12.78 3.79
CA PHE A 156 -10.01 -13.30 5.16
C PHE A 156 -10.62 -14.70 5.36
N ALA A 157 -11.37 -15.23 4.40
CA ALA A 157 -11.84 -16.61 4.41
C ALA A 157 -10.79 -17.62 3.90
N GLN A 158 -9.67 -17.14 3.35
CA GLN A 158 -8.56 -17.96 2.86
C GLN A 158 -7.34 -17.83 3.75
N THR A 159 -6.53 -18.90 3.81
CA THR A 159 -5.27 -18.90 4.56
C THR A 159 -4.29 -17.93 3.92
N PHE A 160 -3.64 -17.11 4.75
CA PHE A 160 -2.53 -16.27 4.32
C PHE A 160 -1.24 -17.09 4.29
N GLU A 161 -0.49 -16.94 3.21
CA GLU A 161 0.85 -17.48 3.04
C GLU A 161 1.84 -16.34 3.26
N LEU A 162 2.86 -16.59 4.08
CA LEU A 162 3.90 -15.62 4.40
C LEU A 162 5.24 -16.16 3.91
N GLU A 163 5.76 -15.55 2.85
CA GLU A 163 7.11 -15.82 2.38
C GLU A 163 8.07 -14.81 2.97
N CYS A 164 9.13 -15.32 3.58
CA CYS A 164 10.10 -14.51 4.27
C CYS A 164 11.52 -14.79 3.86
N ASP A 165 12.28 -13.72 3.76
CA ASP A 165 13.69 -13.77 3.40
C ASP A 165 14.43 -12.69 4.20
N ALA A 166 15.42 -13.12 4.99
CA ALA A 166 16.26 -12.22 5.75
C ALA A 166 17.69 -12.23 5.21
N SER A 167 18.29 -11.06 5.18
CA SER A 167 19.70 -10.88 4.87
C SER A 167 20.45 -10.36 6.08
N GLY A 168 21.78 -10.21 5.96
CA GLY A 168 22.59 -9.58 7.00
C GLY A 168 22.08 -8.19 7.41
N PHE A 169 21.42 -7.46 6.50
CA PHE A 169 21.12 -6.02 6.63
C PHE A 169 19.62 -5.67 6.66
N GLY A 170 18.73 -6.61 6.34
CA GLY A 170 17.30 -6.32 6.18
C GLY A 170 16.44 -7.57 6.06
N ILE A 171 15.14 -7.41 6.33
CA ILE A 171 14.12 -8.44 6.25
C ILE A 171 13.14 -8.10 5.11
N ARG A 172 12.62 -9.15 4.47
CA ARG A 172 11.60 -9.08 3.43
C ARG A 172 10.48 -10.04 3.73
N VAL A 173 9.26 -9.57 3.51
CA VAL A 173 8.05 -10.35 3.71
C VAL A 173 7.15 -10.15 2.50
N VAL A 174 6.62 -11.25 1.95
CA VAL A 174 5.58 -11.21 0.93
C VAL A 174 4.36 -11.90 1.50
N PHE A 175 3.24 -11.17 1.49
CA PHE A 175 1.94 -11.74 1.83
C PHE A 175 1.29 -12.27 0.56
N LEU A 176 0.92 -13.54 0.58
CA LEU A 176 0.36 -14.27 -0.55
C LEU A 176 -0.96 -14.93 -0.13
N GLN A 177 -1.85 -15.16 -1.10
CA GLN A 177 -3.00 -16.04 -0.97
C GLN A 177 -3.17 -16.86 -2.24
N GLY A 178 -3.06 -18.19 -2.13
CA GLY A 178 -3.15 -19.08 -3.30
C GLY A 178 -2.13 -18.70 -4.38
N GLY A 179 -0.90 -18.38 -3.96
CA GLY A 179 0.19 -17.94 -4.84
C GLY A 179 0.08 -16.50 -5.40
N HIS A 180 -0.95 -15.73 -5.06
CA HIS A 180 -1.11 -14.34 -5.55
C HIS A 180 -0.65 -13.31 -4.51
N PRO A 181 0.18 -12.31 -4.89
CA PRO A 181 0.70 -11.32 -3.95
C PRO A 181 -0.37 -10.32 -3.52
N ILE A 182 -0.49 -10.15 -2.21
CA ILE A 182 -1.36 -9.16 -1.55
C ILE A 182 -0.57 -7.90 -1.19
N ALA A 183 0.65 -8.09 -0.68
CA ALA A 183 1.52 -6.97 -0.30
C ALA A 183 2.98 -7.42 -0.21
N TYR A 184 3.87 -6.53 -0.65
CA TYR A 184 5.30 -6.62 -0.39
C TYR A 184 5.69 -5.76 0.80
N PHE A 185 6.53 -6.30 1.67
CA PHE A 185 7.13 -5.57 2.77
C PHE A 185 8.64 -5.79 2.76
N SER A 186 9.38 -4.73 3.06
CA SER A 186 10.82 -4.80 3.24
C SER A 186 11.23 -3.76 4.26
N GLU A 187 12.12 -4.12 5.18
CA GLU A 187 12.60 -3.22 6.21
C GLU A 187 14.09 -3.46 6.47
N LYS A 188 14.83 -2.36 6.63
CA LYS A 188 16.24 -2.40 7.02
C LYS A 188 16.33 -2.66 8.53
N LEU A 189 17.20 -3.58 8.93
CA LEU A 189 17.42 -3.87 10.34
C LEU A 189 18.27 -2.79 11.01
N HIS A 190 18.03 -2.54 12.30
CA HIS A 190 18.70 -1.50 13.07
C HIS A 190 19.08 -2.00 14.47
N GLY A 191 20.21 -1.49 14.99
CA GLY A 191 20.65 -1.78 16.35
C GLY A 191 21.00 -3.25 16.57
N ALA A 192 20.52 -3.83 17.67
CA ALA A 192 20.88 -5.19 18.09
C ALA A 192 20.46 -6.29 17.11
N THR A 193 19.39 -6.08 16.34
CA THR A 193 18.87 -7.07 15.38
C THR A 193 19.81 -7.30 14.20
N LEU A 194 20.76 -6.39 13.93
CA LEU A 194 21.82 -6.59 12.93
C LEU A 194 22.79 -7.72 13.31
N ASN A 195 23.00 -7.94 14.60
CA ASN A 195 23.95 -8.92 15.13
C ASN A 195 23.36 -10.35 15.19
N TYR A 196 22.06 -10.50 14.91
CA TYR A 196 21.40 -11.79 14.92
C TYR A 196 21.84 -12.64 13.72
N LEU A 197 21.83 -13.96 13.90
CA LEU A 197 22.03 -14.89 12.79
C LEU A 197 20.85 -14.78 11.81
N THR A 198 21.09 -15.14 10.54
CA THR A 198 20.05 -15.03 9.49
C THR A 198 18.76 -15.77 9.89
N TYR A 199 18.90 -16.97 10.46
CA TYR A 199 17.75 -17.75 10.94
C TYR A 199 16.94 -17.03 12.03
N ASP A 200 17.62 -16.39 12.98
CA ASP A 200 16.96 -15.61 14.05
C ASP A 200 16.28 -14.35 13.49
N LYS A 201 16.83 -13.77 12.42
CA LYS A 201 16.21 -12.64 11.71
C LYS A 201 14.96 -13.08 10.95
N GLU A 202 14.95 -14.27 10.34
CA GLU A 202 13.75 -14.84 9.73
C GLU A 202 12.65 -15.06 10.76
N LEU A 203 12.98 -15.44 12.00
CA LEU A 203 12.00 -15.57 13.07
C LEU A 203 11.34 -14.24 13.47
N LEU A 204 11.95 -13.09 13.16
CA LEU A 204 11.35 -11.78 13.41
C LEU A 204 10.28 -11.41 12.38
N CYS A 205 10.24 -12.07 11.22
CA CYS A 205 9.32 -11.76 10.14
C CYS A 205 7.85 -11.62 10.53
N PRO A 206 7.26 -12.50 11.36
CA PRO A 206 5.85 -12.39 11.75
C PRO A 206 5.54 -11.10 12.52
N HIS A 207 6.56 -10.50 13.17
CA HIS A 207 6.42 -9.22 13.85
C HIS A 207 6.43 -8.02 12.89
N TYR A 208 6.97 -8.20 11.67
CA TYR A 208 7.01 -7.21 10.60
C TYR A 208 5.80 -7.37 9.66
N SER A 209 4.58 -7.30 10.23
CA SER A 209 3.33 -7.31 9.47
C SER A 209 2.94 -5.90 9.01
N PRO A 210 2.41 -5.69 7.78
CA PRO A 210 1.98 -4.38 7.33
C PRO A 210 0.89 -3.83 8.27
N PRO A 211 1.05 -2.61 8.82
CA PRO A 211 0.01 -1.96 9.63
C PRO A 211 -1.34 -1.86 8.91
N SER A 212 -1.33 -1.89 7.57
CA SER A 212 -2.51 -1.81 6.71
C SER A 212 -3.41 -3.04 6.71
N LEU A 213 -2.93 -4.24 7.10
CA LEU A 213 -3.84 -5.37 7.37
C LEU A 213 -4.65 -5.12 8.64
N GLY A 214 -4.04 -4.48 9.64
CA GLY A 214 -4.72 -4.01 10.85
C GLY A 214 -5.72 -2.86 10.59
N ALA A 215 -5.56 -2.07 9.52
CA ALA A 215 -6.53 -1.04 9.17
C ALA A 215 -7.88 -1.62 8.69
N LEU A 216 -7.89 -2.83 8.13
CA LEU A 216 -9.11 -3.60 7.86
C LEU A 216 -9.66 -4.30 9.12
N HIS A 217 -8.89 -4.28 10.21
CA HIS A 217 -9.19 -4.90 11.49
C HIS A 217 -9.21 -3.92 12.67
N SER A 218 -9.39 -2.62 12.42
CA SER A 218 -9.55 -1.64 13.49
C SER A 218 -10.97 -1.71 14.04
N ASP A 219 -11.14 -2.59 15.04
CA ASP A 219 -12.07 -2.61 16.18
C ASP A 219 -13.42 -1.84 16.08
#